data_AF-A0A7R9LEX9-F1
#
_entry.id   AF-A0A7R9LEX9-F1
#
_cell.length_a   1.000
_cell.length_b   1.000
_cell.length_c   1.000
_cell.angle_alpha   90.00
_cell.angle_beta   90.00
_cell.angle_gamma   90.00
#
_symmetry.space_group_name_H-M   'P 1'
#
loop_
_entity.id
_entity.type
_entity.pdbx_description
1 polymer ?
#
loop_
_entity_poly.entity_id
_entity_poly.type
_entity_poly.pdbx_seq_one_letter_code
_entity_poly.pdbx_strand_id
1 'polypeptide(L)'
;MPYKDSLSSYMRDKYQANQRTNTQRRDLDTSAMETVMSNLTKEYEDELELWIEMSNTEDRDVFLSEARLIGTRIVNENKDRYNLRLNLRELRDQIQTIASEMVDEFEEHVKSRRRAKEGLMKKVIHWYKEEIRKKNPDKKFIIPERLEGIHLDLVRLGLKKFQHERGHITNDRYESITRDTMEVAYKKVQDENDQNAPTIPAIGIDLGTTNSCVGYYDPGRHTAGQVVIFKNQRRNDVTPSCVEYRPNSERPVVGEEAKDNRLANPRNIIFSAKRLIGRRYDNPEVQHDFVDPNTKLYPFEVVDVGDNRADVEVEVDGVVAKYLPEEVSAHVLRKMKEVAEERLGYAIQNAVITVPAYFNDA
;
A
#
# COMPACT_ATOMS: atom_id res chain seq x y z
N MET A 1 -57.40 25.62 0.13
CA MET A 1 -58.05 24.93 1.26
C MET A 1 -57.14 25.03 2.48
N PRO A 2 -57.64 25.48 3.65
CA PRO A 2 -56.84 25.67 4.87
C PRO A 2 -56.11 24.41 5.39
N TYR A 3 -56.49 23.23 4.90
CA TYR A 3 -55.97 21.92 5.32
C TYR A 3 -54.60 21.58 4.73
N LYS A 4 -54.30 22.06 3.52
CA LYS A 4 -53.06 21.73 2.79
C LYS A 4 -51.83 22.19 3.58
N ASP A 5 -51.87 23.42 4.10
CA ASP A 5 -50.73 24.00 4.83
C ASP A 5 -50.48 23.29 6.18
N SER A 6 -51.54 22.89 6.88
CA SER A 6 -51.44 22.13 8.14
C SER A 6 -50.90 20.72 7.92
N LEU A 7 -51.32 20.05 6.84
CA LEU A 7 -50.85 18.71 6.47
C LEU A 7 -49.39 18.73 6.01
N SER A 8 -49.02 19.71 5.17
CA SER A 8 -47.63 19.90 4.77
C SER A 8 -46.72 20.19 5.95
N SER A 9 -47.17 20.94 6.96
CA SER A 9 -46.41 21.18 8.19
C SER A 9 -46.20 19.89 8.99
N TYR A 10 -47.26 19.10 9.20
CA TYR A 10 -47.21 17.82 9.94
C TYR A 10 -46.23 16.82 9.29
N MET A 11 -46.35 16.62 7.98
CA MET A 11 -45.48 15.72 7.22
C MET A 11 -44.02 16.20 7.25
N ARG A 12 -43.79 17.52 7.16
CA ARG A 12 -42.46 18.11 7.21
C ARG A 12 -41.82 17.98 8.61
N ASP A 13 -42.58 18.14 9.69
CA ASP A 13 -42.08 17.99 11.06
C ASP A 13 -41.71 16.53 11.38
N LYS A 14 -42.55 15.57 10.99
CA LYS A 14 -42.27 14.13 11.11
C LYS A 14 -41.06 13.73 10.28
N TYR A 15 -40.94 14.26 9.07
CA TYR A 15 -39.75 14.07 8.22
C TYR A 15 -38.48 14.63 8.84
N GLN A 16 -38.52 15.85 9.40
CA GLN A 16 -37.37 16.45 10.07
C GLN A 16 -36.96 15.67 11.34
N ALA A 17 -37.92 15.16 12.11
CA ALA A 17 -37.65 14.31 13.26
C ALA A 17 -36.95 13.00 12.84
N ASN A 18 -37.44 12.35 11.78
CA ASN A 18 -36.81 11.16 11.21
C ASN A 18 -35.41 11.45 10.64
N GLN A 19 -35.20 12.59 9.97
CA GLN A 19 -33.88 13.02 9.50
C GLN A 19 -32.87 13.14 10.65
N ARG A 20 -33.25 13.73 11.78
CA ARG A 20 -32.38 13.90 12.96
C ARG A 20 -31.95 12.55 13.55
N THR A 21 -32.87 11.61 13.69
CA THR A 21 -32.59 10.25 14.18
C THR A 21 -31.72 9.47 13.18
N ASN A 22 -31.94 9.66 11.88
CA ASN A 22 -31.19 8.98 10.83
C ASN A 22 -29.85 9.62 10.49
N THR A 23 -29.56 10.86 10.89
CA THR A 23 -28.20 11.42 10.79
C THR A 23 -27.18 10.59 11.60
N GLN A 24 -27.66 9.77 12.55
CA GLN A 24 -26.86 8.77 13.27
C GLN A 24 -26.76 7.41 12.55
N ARG A 25 -27.70 7.08 11.64
CA ARG A 25 -27.71 5.84 10.84
C ARG A 25 -27.19 6.16 9.44
N ARG A 26 -25.97 5.73 9.18
CA ARG A 26 -25.07 6.29 8.16
C ARG A 26 -25.57 6.32 6.70
N ASP A 27 -26.66 5.67 6.31
CA ASP A 27 -27.15 5.67 4.94
C ASP A 27 -28.67 5.49 4.91
N LEU A 28 -29.42 6.56 4.60
CA LEU A 28 -30.73 6.42 3.98
C LEU A 28 -30.50 6.55 2.47
N ASP A 29 -30.68 5.46 1.75
CA ASP A 29 -30.85 5.51 0.30
C ASP A 29 -32.31 5.88 -0.05
N THR A 30 -32.56 6.14 -1.34
CA THR A 30 -33.89 6.51 -1.82
C THR A 30 -34.96 5.47 -1.44
N SER A 31 -34.63 4.18 -1.45
CA SER A 31 -35.57 3.10 -1.14
C SER A 31 -35.97 3.09 0.34
N ALA A 32 -35.03 3.36 1.24
CA ALA A 32 -35.33 3.53 2.66
C ALA A 32 -36.21 4.76 2.92
N MET A 33 -36.02 5.84 2.15
CA MET A 33 -36.86 7.04 2.23
C MET A 33 -38.29 6.79 1.73
N GLU A 34 -38.46 6.11 0.58
CA GLU A 34 -39.76 5.67 0.06
C GLU A 34 -40.50 4.83 1.10
N THR A 35 -39.79 3.92 1.78
CA THR A 35 -40.36 3.09 2.85
C THR A 35 -40.86 3.93 4.04
N VAL A 36 -40.06 4.89 4.49
CA VAL A 36 -40.45 5.80 5.59
C VAL A 36 -41.67 6.63 5.20
N MET A 37 -41.70 7.18 3.98
CA MET A 37 -42.82 7.98 3.50
C MET A 37 -44.08 7.14 3.29
N SER A 38 -43.95 5.91 2.80
CA SER A 38 -45.06 4.96 2.69
C SER A 38 -45.63 4.61 4.05
N ASN A 39 -44.79 4.39 5.07
CA ASN A 39 -45.24 4.09 6.42
C ASN A 39 -45.94 5.29 7.07
N LEU A 40 -45.39 6.50 6.96
CA LEU A 40 -46.03 7.72 7.47
C LEU A 40 -47.37 8.00 6.78
N THR A 41 -47.43 7.77 5.47
CA THR A 41 -48.68 7.90 4.70
C THR A 41 -49.71 6.91 5.20
N LYS A 42 -49.32 5.64 5.40
CA LYS A 42 -50.19 4.59 5.91
C LYS A 42 -50.66 4.85 7.35
N GLU A 43 -49.76 5.26 8.25
CA GLU A 43 -50.11 5.62 9.64
C GLU A 43 -51.17 6.72 9.67
N TYR A 44 -51.04 7.73 8.80
CA TYR A 44 -52.02 8.80 8.70
C TYR A 44 -53.32 8.34 8.03
N GLU A 45 -53.26 7.47 7.01
CA GLU A 45 -54.43 6.85 6.40
C GLU A 45 -55.20 5.99 7.43
N ASP A 46 -54.50 5.20 8.26
CA ASP A 46 -55.07 4.38 9.32
C ASP A 46 -55.71 5.26 10.41
N GLU A 47 -55.06 6.36 10.81
CA GLU A 47 -55.64 7.36 11.72
C GLU A 47 -56.91 7.98 11.14
N LEU A 48 -56.91 8.36 9.85
CA LEU A 48 -58.09 8.87 9.17
C LEU A 48 -59.22 7.84 9.10
N GLU A 49 -58.90 6.56 8.85
CA GLU A 49 -59.90 5.48 8.81
C GLU A 49 -60.52 5.21 10.18
N LEU A 50 -59.72 5.21 11.25
CA LEU A 50 -60.22 5.17 12.62
C LEU A 50 -61.16 6.35 12.92
N TRP A 51 -60.84 7.55 12.43
CA TRP A 51 -61.73 8.72 12.59
C TRP A 51 -63.06 8.54 11.85
N ILE A 52 -63.05 7.89 10.67
CA ILE A 52 -64.27 7.55 9.93
C ILE A 52 -65.11 6.54 10.71
N GLU A 53 -64.50 5.48 11.23
CA GLU A 53 -65.19 4.44 12.00
C GLU A 53 -65.82 5.02 13.27
N MET A 54 -65.07 5.84 14.02
CA MET A 54 -65.55 6.50 15.23
C MET A 54 -66.69 7.49 14.93
N SER A 55 -66.65 8.20 13.78
CA SER A 55 -67.73 9.10 13.34
C SER A 55 -69.05 8.38 12.99
N ASN A 56 -69.02 7.05 12.85
CA ASN A 56 -70.21 6.24 12.56
C ASN A 56 -70.92 5.69 13.81
N THR A 57 -70.39 5.92 15.01
CA THR A 57 -70.99 5.50 16.29
C THR A 57 -72.12 6.44 16.74
N GLU A 58 -73.03 5.96 17.60
CA GLU A 58 -74.18 6.75 18.11
C GLU A 58 -73.75 7.95 18.99
N ASP A 59 -72.51 7.98 19.48
CA ASP A 59 -71.96 9.04 20.35
C ASP A 59 -71.22 10.15 19.56
N ARG A 60 -71.94 10.71 18.58
CA ARG A 60 -71.47 11.84 17.75
C ARG A 60 -71.03 13.05 18.58
N ASP A 61 -71.70 13.33 19.70
CA ASP A 61 -71.46 14.53 20.51
C ASP A 61 -70.21 14.41 21.41
N VAL A 62 -69.89 13.20 21.87
CA VAL A 62 -68.64 12.91 22.60
C VAL A 62 -67.45 13.02 21.63
N PHE A 63 -67.57 12.42 20.44
CA PHE A 63 -66.57 12.52 19.36
C PHE A 63 -66.29 13.98 18.92
N LEU A 64 -67.33 14.80 18.74
CA LEU A 64 -67.16 16.22 18.36
C LEU A 64 -66.48 17.06 19.46
N SER A 65 -66.57 16.64 20.73
CA SER A 65 -65.93 17.31 21.86
C SER A 65 -64.43 17.00 21.97
N GLU A 66 -64.01 15.78 21.62
CA GLU A 66 -62.60 15.38 21.58
C GLU A 66 -61.92 15.79 20.27
N ALA A 67 -62.62 15.69 19.12
CA ALA A 67 -62.13 16.14 17.82
C ALA A 67 -61.88 17.66 17.76
N ARG A 68 -62.49 18.44 18.66
CA ARG A 68 -62.20 19.87 18.83
C ARG A 68 -60.75 20.16 19.20
N LEU A 69 -60.08 19.24 19.90
CA LEU A 69 -58.72 19.42 20.37
C LEU A 69 -57.66 19.08 19.30
N ILE A 70 -58.00 18.36 18.23
CA ILE A 70 -56.99 17.88 17.24
C ILE A 70 -57.38 18.11 15.76
N GLY A 71 -58.66 18.31 15.39
CA GLY A 71 -59.05 18.38 13.97
C GLY A 71 -60.33 19.17 13.70
N THR A 72 -60.36 20.45 14.05
CA THR A 72 -61.62 21.18 14.25
C THR A 72 -62.33 21.73 13.00
N ARG A 73 -61.88 21.44 11.78
CA ARG A 73 -62.43 22.12 10.59
C ARG A 73 -63.04 21.18 9.53
N ILE A 74 -62.41 20.03 9.20
CA ILE A 74 -62.92 19.11 8.15
C ILE A 74 -64.28 18.51 8.54
N VAL A 75 -64.43 18.12 9.80
CA VAL A 75 -65.63 17.47 10.33
C VAL A 75 -66.80 18.45 10.47
N ASN A 76 -66.52 19.72 10.77
CA ASN A 76 -67.56 20.75 10.98
C ASN A 76 -68.19 21.25 9.68
N GLU A 77 -67.46 21.23 8.56
CA GLU A 77 -67.94 21.72 7.26
C GLU A 77 -68.78 20.67 6.50
N ASN A 78 -68.71 19.38 6.86
CA ASN A 78 -69.36 18.30 6.12
C ASN A 78 -70.32 17.47 6.99
N LYS A 79 -71.61 17.86 6.99
CA LYS A 79 -72.67 17.17 7.74
C LYS A 79 -73.18 15.86 7.10
N ASP A 80 -72.64 15.47 5.95
CA ASP A 80 -73.16 14.37 5.14
C ASP A 80 -72.10 13.28 4.94
N ARG A 81 -72.43 12.01 5.27
CA ARG A 81 -71.46 10.88 5.26
C ARG A 81 -70.80 10.67 3.89
N TYR A 82 -71.54 10.93 2.82
CA TYR A 82 -71.03 10.82 1.45
C TYR A 82 -70.01 11.92 1.12
N ASN A 83 -70.29 13.16 1.53
CA ASN A 83 -69.33 14.27 1.40
C ASN A 83 -68.11 14.03 2.29
N LEU A 84 -68.25 13.45 3.48
CA LEU A 84 -67.09 13.12 4.32
C LEU A 84 -66.15 12.15 3.58
N ARG A 85 -66.67 11.08 2.99
CA ARG A 85 -65.88 10.11 2.19
C ARG A 85 -65.23 10.74 0.96
N LEU A 86 -65.93 11.61 0.25
CA LEU A 86 -65.38 12.30 -0.93
C LEU A 86 -64.23 13.24 -0.53
N ASN A 87 -64.41 14.04 0.53
CA ASN A 87 -63.38 14.92 1.07
C ASN A 87 -62.18 14.14 1.62
N LEU A 88 -62.40 12.96 2.19
CA LEU A 88 -61.33 12.09 2.68
C LEU A 88 -60.54 11.42 1.55
N ARG A 89 -61.20 11.09 0.43
CA ARG A 89 -60.51 10.65 -0.79
C ARG A 89 -59.65 11.76 -1.37
N GLU A 90 -60.18 12.99 -1.45
CA GLU A 90 -59.39 14.16 -1.86
C GLU A 90 -58.23 14.43 -0.91
N LEU A 91 -58.42 14.26 0.40
CA LEU A 91 -57.35 14.39 1.39
C LEU A 91 -56.28 13.30 1.21
N ARG A 92 -56.68 12.05 0.97
CA ARG A 92 -55.78 10.92 0.63
C ARG A 92 -54.93 11.23 -0.59
N ASP A 93 -55.55 11.70 -1.67
CA ASP A 93 -54.83 12.07 -2.91
C ASP A 93 -53.85 13.23 -2.66
N GLN A 94 -54.21 14.20 -1.80
CA GLN A 94 -53.32 15.29 -1.39
C GLN A 94 -52.12 14.80 -0.57
N ILE A 95 -52.30 13.85 0.35
CA ILE A 95 -51.21 13.26 1.14
C ILE A 95 -50.22 12.53 0.23
N GLN A 96 -50.73 11.70 -0.68
CA GLN A 96 -49.90 10.97 -1.63
C GLN A 96 -49.10 11.91 -2.54
N THR A 97 -49.72 13.01 -2.96
CA THR A 97 -49.03 14.06 -3.74
C THR A 97 -47.89 14.70 -2.94
N ILE A 98 -48.15 15.12 -1.70
CA ILE A 98 -47.12 15.73 -0.82
C ILE A 98 -45.99 14.73 -0.53
N ALA A 99 -46.32 13.46 -0.30
CA ALA A 99 -45.34 12.42 -0.05
C ALA A 99 -44.43 12.21 -1.28
N SER A 100 -45.00 12.19 -2.49
CA SER A 100 -44.24 12.10 -3.74
C SER A 100 -43.31 13.30 -3.93
N GLU A 101 -43.81 14.53 -3.73
CA GLU A 101 -43.00 15.77 -3.84
C GLU A 101 -41.81 15.74 -2.87
N MET A 102 -41.99 15.24 -1.64
CA MET A 102 -40.92 15.12 -0.66
C MET A 102 -39.87 14.06 -1.01
N VAL A 103 -40.28 12.96 -1.66
CA VAL A 103 -39.35 11.95 -2.17
C VAL A 103 -38.53 12.54 -3.32
N ASP A 104 -39.16 13.25 -4.26
CA ASP A 104 -38.48 13.91 -5.38
C ASP A 104 -37.46 14.95 -4.90
N GLU A 105 -37.82 15.78 -3.91
CA GLU A 105 -36.90 16.73 -3.27
C GLU A 105 -35.70 16.03 -2.61
N PHE A 106 -35.94 14.91 -1.92
CA PHE A 106 -34.90 14.11 -1.30
C PHE A 106 -33.96 13.50 -2.35
N GLU A 107 -34.50 12.93 -3.43
CA GLU A 107 -33.72 12.39 -4.53
C GLU A 107 -32.80 13.44 -5.15
N GLU A 108 -33.31 14.64 -5.43
CA GLU A 108 -32.51 15.71 -6.03
C GLU A 108 -31.39 16.16 -5.09
N HIS A 109 -31.65 16.17 -3.78
CA HIS A 109 -30.64 16.44 -2.76
C HIS A 109 -29.55 15.35 -2.68
N VAL A 110 -29.93 14.08 -2.81
CA VAL A 110 -28.96 12.97 -2.89
C VAL A 110 -28.13 13.06 -4.18
N LYS A 111 -28.78 13.32 -5.32
CA LYS A 111 -28.11 13.52 -6.62
C LYS A 111 -27.15 14.71 -6.60
N SER A 112 -27.52 15.82 -5.96
CA SER A 112 -26.66 17.00 -5.83
C SER A 112 -25.42 16.71 -4.97
N ARG A 113 -25.59 16.02 -3.83
CA ARG A 113 -24.48 15.58 -2.96
C ARG A 113 -23.52 14.63 -3.68
N ARG A 114 -24.05 13.70 -4.47
CA ARG A 114 -23.24 12.78 -5.28
C ARG A 114 -22.41 13.54 -6.33
N ARG A 115 -23.03 14.46 -7.07
CA ARG A 115 -22.35 15.34 -8.03
C ARG A 115 -21.24 16.16 -7.38
N ALA A 116 -21.48 16.72 -6.19
CA ALA A 116 -20.47 17.46 -5.42
C ALA A 116 -19.28 16.58 -5.02
N LYS A 117 -19.54 15.36 -4.52
CA LYS A 117 -18.50 14.37 -4.19
C LYS A 117 -17.67 14.01 -5.42
N GLU A 118 -18.30 13.64 -6.53
CA GLU A 118 -17.61 13.28 -7.78
C GLU A 118 -16.78 14.46 -8.33
N GLY A 119 -17.30 15.69 -8.22
CA GLY A 119 -16.59 16.91 -8.58
C GLY A 119 -15.32 17.12 -7.77
N LEU A 120 -15.40 16.97 -6.43
CA LEU A 120 -14.24 17.06 -5.54
C LEU A 120 -13.20 15.99 -5.89
N MET A 121 -13.63 14.73 -6.06
CA MET A 121 -12.72 13.62 -6.38
C MET A 121 -11.93 13.89 -7.66
N LYS A 122 -12.60 14.37 -8.72
CA LYS A 122 -11.94 14.70 -9.99
C LYS A 122 -10.87 15.78 -9.82
N LYS A 123 -11.17 16.84 -9.07
CA LYS A 123 -10.21 17.92 -8.79
C LYS A 123 -9.01 17.44 -7.98
N VAL A 124 -9.24 16.62 -6.96
CA VAL A 124 -8.20 16.02 -6.13
C VAL A 124 -7.27 15.15 -6.97
N ILE A 125 -7.81 14.23 -7.78
CA ILE A 125 -7.01 13.36 -8.65
C ILE A 125 -6.20 14.19 -9.66
N HIS A 126 -6.82 15.17 -10.31
CA HIS A 126 -6.15 16.01 -11.28
C HIS A 126 -4.97 16.78 -10.64
N TRP A 127 -5.22 17.43 -9.51
CA TRP A 127 -4.18 18.15 -8.77
C TRP A 127 -3.05 17.22 -8.31
N TYR A 128 -3.38 16.06 -7.74
CA TYR A 128 -2.39 15.10 -7.27
C TYR A 128 -1.44 14.66 -8.40
N LYS A 129 -1.99 14.34 -9.58
CA LYS A 129 -1.21 13.96 -10.76
C LYS A 129 -0.30 15.09 -11.25
N GLU A 130 -0.79 16.32 -11.26
CA GLU A 130 0.02 17.48 -11.64
C GLU A 130 1.18 17.72 -10.67
N GLU A 131 0.96 17.59 -9.36
CA GLU A 131 2.03 17.74 -8.37
C GLU A 131 3.08 16.62 -8.46
N ILE A 132 2.67 15.39 -8.73
CA ILE A 132 3.61 14.29 -9.01
C ILE A 132 4.44 14.59 -10.26
N ARG A 133 3.82 15.07 -11.34
CA ARG A 133 4.53 15.45 -12.58
C ARG A 133 5.53 16.57 -12.37
N LYS A 134 5.21 17.58 -11.56
CA LYS A 134 6.17 18.65 -11.19
C LYS A 134 7.38 18.10 -10.44
N LYS A 135 7.17 17.11 -9.56
CA LYS A 135 8.23 16.47 -8.78
C LYS A 135 9.03 15.42 -9.58
N ASN A 136 8.48 14.89 -10.68
CA ASN A 136 9.11 13.90 -11.55
C ASN A 136 8.78 14.14 -13.04
N PRO A 137 9.32 15.20 -13.66
CA PRO A 137 8.99 15.59 -15.04
C PRO A 137 9.46 14.56 -16.08
N ASP A 138 10.60 13.91 -15.82
CA ASP A 138 11.22 12.92 -16.71
C ASP A 138 10.55 11.53 -16.63
N LYS A 139 9.58 11.34 -15.73
CA LYS A 139 8.95 10.05 -15.43
C LYS A 139 9.96 8.92 -15.12
N LYS A 140 11.08 9.27 -14.49
CA LYS A 140 12.07 8.28 -14.05
C LYS A 140 11.53 7.53 -12.84
N PHE A 141 12.02 6.31 -12.63
CA PHE A 141 11.73 5.57 -11.41
C PHE A 141 12.10 6.37 -10.16
N ILE A 142 11.17 6.41 -9.22
CA ILE A 142 11.35 6.93 -7.86
C ILE A 142 11.35 5.71 -6.93
N ILE A 143 12.38 5.58 -6.09
CA ILE A 143 12.42 4.51 -5.07
C ILE A 143 11.18 4.57 -4.16
N PRO A 144 10.62 3.43 -3.72
CA PRO A 144 9.34 3.39 -2.99
C PRO A 144 9.26 4.30 -1.78
N GLU A 145 10.31 4.35 -0.95
CA GLU A 145 10.36 5.16 0.28
C GLU A 145 10.27 6.65 -0.04
N ARG A 146 10.92 7.08 -1.13
CA ARG A 146 10.86 8.47 -1.59
C ARG A 146 9.49 8.80 -2.18
N LEU A 147 8.88 7.86 -2.90
CA LEU A 147 7.55 8.04 -3.49
C LEU A 147 6.47 8.12 -2.41
N GLU A 148 6.57 7.30 -1.36
CA GLU A 148 5.71 7.37 -0.16
C GLU A 148 5.88 8.71 0.57
N GLY A 149 7.12 9.18 0.76
CA GLY A 149 7.38 10.50 1.35
C GLY A 149 6.71 11.63 0.56
N ILE A 150 6.78 11.58 -0.78
CA ILE A 150 6.07 12.53 -1.65
C ILE A 150 4.55 12.42 -1.45
N HIS A 151 4.00 11.20 -1.37
CA HIS A 151 2.57 11.00 -1.16
C HIS A 151 2.09 11.64 0.16
N LEU A 152 2.79 11.37 1.27
CA LEU A 152 2.44 11.92 2.59
C LEU A 152 2.45 13.45 2.60
N ASP A 153 3.45 14.07 1.93
CA ASP A 153 3.50 15.51 1.75
C ASP A 153 2.30 16.05 0.96
N LEU A 154 1.94 15.37 -0.14
CA LEU A 154 0.80 15.77 -0.97
C LEU A 154 -0.53 15.59 -0.25
N VAL A 155 -0.70 14.56 0.58
CA VAL A 155 -1.88 14.38 1.43
C VAL A 155 -2.03 15.56 2.38
N ARG A 156 -0.94 15.94 3.06
CA ARG A 156 -0.94 17.09 3.97
C ARG A 156 -1.28 18.40 3.25
N LEU A 157 -0.72 18.63 2.07
CA LEU A 157 -0.96 19.84 1.27
C LEU A 157 -2.37 19.88 0.71
N GLY A 158 -2.88 18.76 0.21
CA GLY A 158 -4.20 18.67 -0.38
C GLY A 158 -5.33 18.85 0.61
N LEU A 159 -5.21 18.27 1.81
CA LEU A 159 -6.20 18.48 2.88
C LEU A 159 -6.39 19.97 3.20
N LYS A 160 -5.31 20.74 3.20
CA LYS A 160 -5.36 22.21 3.35
C LYS A 160 -5.95 22.88 2.09
N LYS A 161 -5.49 22.47 0.91
CA LYS A 161 -5.88 23.09 -0.36
C LYS A 161 -7.38 22.99 -0.63
N PHE A 162 -7.97 21.82 -0.42
CA PHE A 162 -9.35 21.55 -0.78
C PHE A 162 -10.34 21.84 0.36
N GLN A 163 -9.88 22.36 1.51
CA GLN A 163 -10.71 22.57 2.70
C GLN A 163 -11.92 23.48 2.42
N HIS A 164 -11.72 24.49 1.55
CA HIS A 164 -12.76 25.42 1.14
C HIS A 164 -13.68 24.87 0.04
N GLU A 165 -13.34 23.75 -0.58
CA GLU A 165 -14.11 23.12 -1.67
C GLU A 165 -15.13 22.07 -1.15
N ARG A 166 -15.23 21.87 0.16
CA ARG A 166 -16.13 20.89 0.78
C ARG A 166 -17.62 21.14 0.54
N GLY A 167 -18.03 22.39 0.26
CA GLY A 167 -19.44 22.76 0.13
C GLY A 167 -20.26 22.35 1.37
N HIS A 168 -21.29 21.50 1.17
CA HIS A 168 -22.16 20.95 2.22
C HIS A 168 -21.63 19.66 2.90
N ILE A 169 -20.41 19.23 2.59
CA ILE A 169 -19.79 18.02 3.17
C ILE A 169 -19.25 18.37 4.57
N THR A 170 -19.54 17.51 5.56
CA THR A 170 -19.00 17.66 6.92
C THR A 170 -17.47 17.48 6.93
N ASN A 171 -16.77 18.06 7.92
CA ASN A 171 -15.30 18.01 7.98
C ASN A 171 -14.75 16.57 7.95
N ASP A 172 -15.24 15.70 8.82
CA ASP A 172 -14.74 14.32 8.92
C ASP A 172 -14.94 13.54 7.61
N ARG A 173 -16.08 13.78 6.94
CA ARG A 173 -16.40 13.13 5.66
C ARG A 173 -15.56 13.71 4.52
N TYR A 174 -15.27 15.00 4.55
CA TYR A 174 -14.39 15.66 3.59
C TYR A 174 -12.94 15.14 3.69
N GLU A 175 -12.39 15.02 4.90
CA GLU A 175 -11.02 14.53 5.08
C GLU A 175 -10.87 13.08 4.61
N SER A 176 -11.81 12.21 4.99
CA SER A 176 -11.82 10.80 4.54
C SER A 176 -11.92 10.72 3.02
N ILE A 177 -12.89 11.39 2.39
CA ILE A 177 -13.04 11.36 0.93
C ILE A 177 -11.76 11.84 0.23
N THR A 178 -11.14 12.92 0.73
CA THR A 178 -9.93 13.49 0.13
C THR A 178 -8.75 12.53 0.26
N ARG A 179 -8.52 11.94 1.44
CA ARG A 179 -7.47 10.94 1.68
C ARG A 179 -7.67 9.71 0.81
N ASP A 180 -8.86 9.12 0.83
CA ASP A 180 -9.17 7.91 0.07
C ASP A 180 -8.99 8.14 -1.45
N THR A 181 -9.36 9.33 -1.93
CA THR A 181 -9.17 9.70 -3.33
C THR A 181 -7.69 9.81 -3.70
N MET A 182 -6.87 10.38 -2.82
CA MET A 182 -5.42 10.47 -3.03
C MET A 182 -4.74 9.11 -2.95
N GLU A 183 -5.21 8.23 -2.08
CA GLU A 183 -4.74 6.85 -1.98
C GLU A 183 -4.99 6.08 -3.28
N VAL A 184 -6.17 6.24 -3.88
CA VAL A 184 -6.48 5.67 -5.20
C VAL A 184 -5.58 6.26 -6.29
N ALA A 185 -5.28 7.56 -6.24
CA ALA A 185 -4.37 8.20 -7.19
C ALA A 185 -2.91 7.73 -7.00
N TYR A 186 -2.50 7.54 -5.74
CA TYR A 186 -1.19 7.06 -5.34
C TYR A 186 -0.92 5.65 -5.87
N LYS A 187 -1.86 4.71 -5.69
CA LYS A 187 -1.73 3.35 -6.23
C LYS A 187 -1.48 3.34 -7.74
N LYS A 188 -2.18 4.17 -8.50
CA LYS A 188 -1.95 4.30 -9.95
C LYS A 188 -0.55 4.86 -10.27
N VAL A 189 -0.09 5.82 -9.49
CA VAL A 189 1.27 6.38 -9.65
C VAL A 189 2.33 5.34 -9.27
N GLN A 190 2.07 4.51 -8.27
CA GLN A 190 2.93 3.39 -7.88
C GLN A 190 3.03 2.37 -9.01
N ASP A 191 1.90 1.94 -9.57
CA ASP A 191 1.87 1.02 -10.72
C ASP A 191 2.66 1.58 -11.93
N GLU A 192 2.46 2.87 -12.27
CA GLU A 192 3.20 3.55 -13.33
C GLU A 192 4.70 3.66 -12.99
N ASN A 193 5.05 3.91 -11.74
CA ASN A 193 6.43 4.01 -11.27
C ASN A 193 7.13 2.65 -11.38
N ASP A 194 6.48 1.57 -10.96
CA ASP A 194 7.02 0.21 -11.00
C ASP A 194 7.26 -0.27 -12.43
N GLN A 195 6.41 0.13 -13.39
CA GLN A 195 6.65 -0.11 -14.82
C GLN A 195 7.89 0.63 -15.36
N ASN A 196 8.27 1.74 -14.73
CA ASN A 196 9.47 2.49 -15.06
C ASN A 196 10.67 2.08 -14.20
N ALA A 197 10.49 1.11 -13.29
CA ALA A 197 11.58 0.60 -12.48
C ALA A 197 12.71 0.11 -13.40
N PRO A 198 13.95 0.54 -13.18
CA PRO A 198 15.06 -0.16 -13.81
C PRO A 198 14.94 -1.61 -13.37
N THR A 199 14.95 -2.54 -14.31
CA THR A 199 15.21 -3.95 -13.97
C THR A 199 16.50 -3.94 -13.16
N ILE A 200 16.44 -4.20 -11.84
CA ILE A 200 17.66 -4.30 -11.03
C ILE A 200 18.46 -5.42 -11.67
N PRO A 201 19.52 -5.08 -12.41
CA PRO A 201 20.10 -6.05 -13.26
C PRO A 201 20.88 -7.06 -12.44
N ALA A 202 20.87 -8.28 -12.92
CA ALA A 202 21.78 -9.29 -12.42
C ALA A 202 23.18 -9.03 -12.96
N ILE A 203 24.18 -9.20 -12.10
CA ILE A 203 25.58 -9.27 -12.51
C ILE A 203 26.01 -10.73 -12.65
N GLY A 204 26.95 -11.00 -13.55
CA GLY A 204 27.65 -12.28 -13.61
C GLY A 204 28.94 -12.20 -12.81
N ILE A 205 29.13 -13.12 -11.86
CA ILE A 205 30.37 -13.22 -11.09
C ILE A 205 31.04 -14.56 -11.40
N ASP A 206 32.23 -14.49 -11.96
CA ASP A 206 33.11 -15.66 -12.00
C ASP A 206 33.90 -15.71 -10.68
N LEU A 207 33.50 -16.60 -9.77
CA LEU A 207 34.19 -16.80 -8.49
C LEU A 207 35.32 -17.82 -8.70
N GLY A 208 36.47 -17.42 -9.22
CA GLY A 208 37.57 -18.36 -9.45
C GLY A 208 38.37 -18.67 -8.18
N THR A 209 39.10 -19.80 -8.20
CA THR A 209 39.95 -20.24 -7.08
C THR A 209 41.06 -19.23 -6.76
N THR A 210 41.65 -18.62 -7.79
CA THR A 210 42.78 -17.67 -7.65
C THR A 210 42.39 -16.23 -7.93
N ASN A 211 41.55 -15.99 -8.93
CA ASN A 211 41.03 -14.67 -9.26
C ASN A 211 39.54 -14.76 -9.52
N SER A 212 38.82 -13.68 -9.24
CA SER A 212 37.41 -13.51 -9.54
C SER A 212 37.21 -12.34 -10.50
N CYS A 213 36.12 -12.39 -11.26
CA CYS A 213 35.75 -11.40 -12.26
C CYS A 213 34.27 -11.05 -12.11
N VAL A 214 33.88 -9.82 -12.41
CA VAL A 214 32.48 -9.40 -12.44
C VAL A 214 32.14 -8.74 -13.77
N GLY A 215 31.02 -9.15 -14.35
CA GLY A 215 30.53 -8.67 -15.62
C GLY A 215 29.05 -8.31 -15.57
N TYR A 216 28.66 -7.47 -16.52
CA TYR A 216 27.29 -6.98 -16.67
C TYR A 216 26.90 -7.04 -18.14
N TYR A 217 25.75 -7.63 -18.43
CA TYR A 217 25.17 -7.58 -19.76
C TYR A 217 24.35 -6.29 -19.90
N ASP A 218 24.75 -5.40 -20.80
CA ASP A 218 24.07 -4.12 -20.99
C ASP A 218 22.83 -4.27 -21.90
N PRO A 219 21.60 -4.12 -21.36
CA PRO A 219 20.38 -4.21 -22.16
C PRO A 219 20.07 -2.92 -22.94
N GLY A 220 20.88 -1.86 -22.81
CA GLY A 220 20.64 -0.54 -23.39
C GLY A 220 20.56 -0.51 -24.92
N ARG A 221 19.73 0.38 -25.48
CA ARG A 221 19.44 0.48 -26.94
C ARG A 221 20.62 0.90 -27.83
N HIS A 222 21.69 1.48 -27.27
CA HIS A 222 22.84 2.00 -28.04
C HIS A 222 24.13 1.16 -27.90
N THR A 223 24.16 0.24 -26.94
CA THR A 223 25.22 -0.74 -26.64
C THR A 223 24.70 -2.19 -26.64
N ALA A 224 23.47 -2.37 -27.17
CA ALA A 224 22.67 -3.58 -27.03
C ALA A 224 23.45 -4.85 -27.41
N GLY A 225 23.57 -5.77 -26.45
CA GLY A 225 24.08 -7.12 -26.72
C GLY A 225 25.50 -7.41 -26.26
N GLN A 226 26.16 -6.50 -25.53
CA GLN A 226 27.55 -6.70 -25.09
C GLN A 226 27.66 -6.96 -23.60
N VAL A 227 28.56 -7.89 -23.26
CA VAL A 227 29.02 -8.10 -21.89
C VAL A 227 30.14 -7.12 -21.61
N VAL A 228 29.97 -6.32 -20.56
CA VAL A 228 31.00 -5.41 -20.05
C VAL A 228 31.63 -6.02 -18.82
N ILE A 229 32.96 -6.19 -18.84
CA ILE A 229 33.73 -6.59 -17.65
C ILE A 229 34.08 -5.34 -16.85
N PHE A 230 33.80 -5.36 -15.55
CA PHE A 230 34.09 -4.23 -14.69
C PHE A 230 35.47 -4.34 -14.08
N LYS A 231 36.26 -3.30 -14.30
CA LYS A 231 37.58 -3.14 -13.71
C LYS A 231 37.48 -2.84 -12.23
N ASN A 232 38.32 -3.46 -11.43
CA ASN A 232 38.43 -3.15 -10.00
C ASN A 232 39.14 -1.81 -9.75
N GLN A 233 39.32 -1.46 -8.47
CA GLN A 233 39.95 -0.20 -8.04
C GLN A 233 41.40 -0.03 -8.53
N ARG A 234 42.11 -1.12 -8.87
CA ARG A 234 43.45 -1.10 -9.47
C ARG A 234 43.42 -1.15 -11.01
N ARG A 235 42.24 -0.99 -11.62
CA ARG A 235 41.97 -1.03 -13.07
C ARG A 235 42.22 -2.38 -13.74
N ASN A 236 42.26 -3.46 -12.97
CA ASN A 236 42.38 -4.83 -13.48
C ASN A 236 40.99 -5.42 -13.77
N ASP A 237 40.90 -6.25 -14.80
CA ASP A 237 39.65 -6.96 -15.16
C ASP A 237 39.35 -8.13 -14.21
N VAL A 238 40.35 -8.56 -13.43
CA VAL A 238 40.22 -9.63 -12.44
C VAL A 238 40.76 -9.15 -11.09
N THR A 239 40.18 -9.67 -10.01
CA THR A 239 40.58 -9.40 -8.62
C THR A 239 41.03 -10.69 -7.96
N PRO A 240 42.19 -10.74 -7.28
CA PRO A 240 42.62 -11.94 -6.56
C PRO A 240 41.58 -12.41 -5.52
N SER A 241 41.35 -13.72 -5.47
CA SER A 241 40.49 -14.37 -4.47
C SER A 241 41.29 -14.57 -3.16
N CYS A 242 41.79 -13.47 -2.60
CA CYS A 242 42.57 -13.41 -1.37
C CYS A 242 41.85 -12.54 -0.34
N VAL A 243 41.77 -13.02 0.89
CA VAL A 243 41.11 -12.33 2.01
C VAL A 243 42.11 -12.24 3.16
N GLU A 244 42.42 -11.02 3.59
CA GLU A 244 43.26 -10.73 4.74
C GLU A 244 42.42 -10.26 5.92
N TYR A 245 42.58 -10.91 7.05
CA TYR A 245 42.00 -10.47 8.31
C TYR A 245 43.03 -9.63 9.07
N ARG A 246 42.62 -8.43 9.48
CA ARG A 246 43.48 -7.45 10.17
C ARG A 246 42.92 -7.11 11.55
N PRO A 247 43.78 -6.69 12.49
CA PRO A 247 43.31 -6.29 13.81
C PRO A 247 42.43 -5.05 13.75
N ASN A 248 41.44 -4.98 14.63
CA ASN A 248 40.54 -3.83 14.77
C ASN A 248 39.81 -3.43 13.48
N SER A 249 39.66 -4.35 12.52
CA SER A 249 38.93 -4.11 11.28
C SER A 249 37.62 -4.88 11.27
N GLU A 250 36.50 -4.18 11.11
CA GLU A 250 35.17 -4.81 10.98
C GLU A 250 35.01 -5.56 9.65
N ARG A 251 35.81 -5.22 8.63
CA ARG A 251 35.80 -5.88 7.32
C ARG A 251 37.20 -6.37 6.95
N PRO A 252 37.35 -7.60 6.45
CA PRO A 252 38.63 -8.04 5.93
C PRO A 252 38.98 -7.29 4.65
N VAL A 253 40.28 -7.22 4.36
CA VAL A 253 40.81 -6.67 3.13
C VAL A 253 40.77 -7.75 2.05
N VAL A 254 40.36 -7.41 0.84
CA VAL A 254 40.13 -8.38 -0.24
C VAL A 254 40.83 -7.92 -1.53
N GLY A 255 41.36 -8.87 -2.29
CA GLY A 255 41.93 -8.61 -3.61
C GLY A 255 43.44 -8.43 -3.59
N GLU A 256 43.92 -7.51 -4.42
CA GLU A 256 45.36 -7.26 -4.59
C GLU A 256 46.03 -6.80 -3.30
N GLU A 257 45.37 -5.98 -2.48
CA GLU A 257 45.96 -5.52 -1.22
C GLU A 257 46.25 -6.68 -0.26
N ALA A 258 45.32 -7.63 -0.14
CA ALA A 258 45.53 -8.85 0.63
C ALA A 258 46.63 -9.73 0.00
N LYS A 259 46.64 -9.85 -1.33
CA LYS A 259 47.66 -10.64 -2.05
C LYS A 259 49.07 -10.06 -1.86
N ASP A 260 49.22 -8.74 -1.90
CA ASP A 260 50.51 -8.06 -1.78
C ASP A 260 51.12 -8.27 -0.38
N ASN A 261 50.28 -8.44 0.65
CA ASN A 261 50.75 -8.67 2.03
C ASN A 261 51.03 -10.15 2.37
N ARG A 262 50.84 -11.09 1.42
CA ARG A 262 50.89 -12.55 1.68
C ARG A 262 52.22 -13.03 2.26
N LEU A 263 53.34 -12.39 1.93
CA LEU A 263 54.64 -12.80 2.45
C LEU A 263 54.87 -12.33 3.90
N ALA A 264 54.29 -11.19 4.29
CA ALA A 264 54.46 -10.64 5.64
C ALA A 264 53.44 -11.21 6.63
N ASN A 265 52.25 -11.59 6.15
CA ASN A 265 51.17 -12.13 6.99
C ASN A 265 50.61 -13.46 6.44
N PRO A 266 51.45 -14.50 6.22
CA PRO A 266 51.06 -15.69 5.47
C PRO A 266 49.98 -16.53 6.15
N ARG A 267 49.87 -16.49 7.49
CA ARG A 267 48.88 -17.28 8.25
C ARG A 267 47.48 -16.68 8.25
N ASN A 268 47.35 -15.36 8.08
CA ASN A 268 46.06 -14.66 8.19
C ASN A 268 45.52 -14.18 6.83
N ILE A 269 46.12 -14.67 5.74
CA ILE A 269 45.70 -14.38 4.37
C ILE A 269 45.20 -15.67 3.75
N ILE A 270 43.88 -15.76 3.61
CA ILE A 270 43.20 -16.93 3.10
C ILE A 270 43.04 -16.78 1.58
N PHE A 271 43.46 -17.80 0.85
CA PHE A 271 43.33 -17.90 -0.60
C PHE A 271 43.06 -19.34 -1.00
N SER A 272 42.52 -19.56 -2.20
CA SER A 272 42.06 -20.89 -2.63
C SER A 272 40.97 -21.52 -1.74
N ALA A 273 40.21 -20.71 -1.00
CA ALA A 273 39.08 -21.17 -0.17
C ALA A 273 38.05 -21.98 -0.97
N LYS A 274 37.90 -21.73 -2.27
CA LYS A 274 37.06 -22.52 -3.18
C LYS A 274 37.43 -24.02 -3.26
N ARG A 275 38.64 -24.40 -2.85
CA ARG A 275 39.06 -25.81 -2.71
C ARG A 275 38.55 -26.48 -1.43
N LEU A 276 38.05 -25.71 -0.46
CA LEU A 276 37.53 -26.18 0.82
C LEU A 276 35.99 -26.18 0.86
N ILE A 277 35.32 -25.28 0.11
CA ILE A 277 33.85 -25.20 0.05
C ILE A 277 33.24 -26.58 -0.25
N GLY A 278 32.23 -26.96 0.52
CA GLY A 278 31.52 -28.24 0.36
C GLY A 278 32.34 -29.48 0.71
N ARG A 279 33.56 -29.34 1.24
CA ARG A 279 34.42 -30.47 1.61
C ARG A 279 34.49 -30.66 3.11
N ARG A 280 34.50 -31.93 3.51
CA ARG A 280 34.74 -32.33 4.89
C ARG A 280 36.24 -32.30 5.21
N TYR A 281 36.55 -32.11 6.48
CA TYR A 281 37.91 -32.11 7.00
C TYR A 281 38.65 -33.42 6.71
N ASP A 282 37.98 -34.56 6.83
CA ASP A 282 38.52 -35.90 6.56
C ASP A 282 38.73 -36.23 5.07
N ASN A 283 38.39 -35.31 4.15
CA ASN A 283 38.62 -35.51 2.73
C ASN A 283 40.13 -35.63 2.41
N PRO A 284 40.58 -36.65 1.66
CA PRO A 284 42.01 -36.86 1.38
C PRO A 284 42.71 -35.68 0.71
N GLU A 285 42.03 -34.94 -0.16
CA GLU A 285 42.58 -33.73 -0.79
C GLU A 285 42.69 -32.58 0.22
N VAL A 286 41.72 -32.45 1.14
CA VAL A 286 41.78 -31.44 2.23
C VAL A 286 42.95 -31.75 3.15
N GLN A 287 43.10 -33.02 3.54
CA GLN A 287 44.20 -33.47 4.38
C GLN A 287 45.56 -33.19 3.73
N HIS A 288 45.74 -33.60 2.47
CA HIS A 288 46.98 -33.40 1.73
C HIS A 288 47.32 -31.92 1.51
N ASP A 289 46.36 -31.12 1.05
CA ASP A 289 46.60 -29.74 0.65
C ASP A 289 46.77 -28.79 1.83
N PHE A 290 46.03 -29.01 2.94
CA PHE A 290 45.90 -28.03 4.02
C PHE A 290 46.39 -28.50 5.39
N VAL A 291 46.36 -29.80 5.69
CA VAL A 291 46.52 -30.31 7.07
C VAL A 291 47.85 -31.02 7.30
N ASP A 292 48.25 -31.94 6.41
CA ASP A 292 49.45 -32.76 6.61
C ASP A 292 50.71 -31.88 6.62
N PRO A 293 51.49 -31.83 7.71
CA PRO A 293 52.65 -30.96 7.83
C PRO A 293 53.78 -31.27 6.83
N ASN A 294 53.77 -32.45 6.21
CA ASN A 294 54.77 -32.86 5.22
C ASN A 294 54.36 -32.53 3.78
N THR A 295 53.05 -32.41 3.51
CA THR A 295 52.53 -32.18 2.15
C THR A 295 51.76 -30.88 1.98
N LYS A 296 51.40 -30.20 3.08
CA LYS A 296 50.54 -29.02 3.01
C LYS A 296 51.14 -27.94 2.10
N LEU A 297 50.28 -27.41 1.26
CA LEU A 297 50.61 -26.43 0.22
C LEU A 297 50.31 -25.00 0.67
N TYR A 298 49.44 -24.84 1.68
CA TYR A 298 48.93 -23.56 2.13
C TYR A 298 49.47 -23.20 3.53
N PRO A 299 49.82 -21.93 3.77
CA PRO A 299 50.47 -21.49 5.00
C PRO A 299 49.51 -21.17 6.16
N PHE A 300 48.21 -21.03 5.89
CA PHE A 300 47.17 -20.82 6.90
C PHE A 300 46.68 -22.16 7.45
N GLU A 301 46.07 -22.13 8.63
CA GLU A 301 45.62 -23.34 9.31
C GLU A 301 44.17 -23.67 8.93
N VAL A 302 43.89 -24.96 8.75
CA VAL A 302 42.55 -25.51 8.58
C VAL A 302 42.33 -26.49 9.71
N VAL A 303 41.21 -26.35 10.42
CA VAL A 303 40.94 -27.10 11.66
C VAL A 303 39.59 -27.78 11.60
N ASP A 304 39.49 -28.94 12.26
CA ASP A 304 38.20 -29.57 12.55
C ASP A 304 37.58 -28.90 13.77
N VAL A 305 36.36 -28.40 13.61
CA VAL A 305 35.57 -27.75 14.65
C VAL A 305 34.41 -28.60 15.15
N GLY A 306 34.36 -29.87 14.73
CA GLY A 306 33.26 -30.80 14.97
C GLY A 306 32.57 -31.21 13.68
N ASP A 307 31.98 -32.41 13.69
CA ASP A 307 31.25 -33.00 12.56
C ASP A 307 32.05 -33.13 11.24
N ASN A 308 33.39 -33.18 11.34
CA ASN A 308 34.32 -33.14 10.20
C ASN A 308 34.15 -31.89 9.33
N ARG A 309 33.86 -30.74 9.94
CA ARG A 309 33.79 -29.46 9.23
C ARG A 309 35.18 -28.82 9.16
N ALA A 310 35.60 -28.44 7.96
CA ALA A 310 36.90 -27.81 7.72
C ALA A 310 36.77 -26.28 7.74
N ASP A 311 37.12 -25.66 8.88
CA ASP A 311 37.14 -24.20 9.01
C ASP A 311 38.57 -23.69 8.83
N VAL A 312 38.71 -22.49 8.26
CA VAL A 312 40.01 -21.78 8.26
C VAL A 312 40.19 -21.06 9.59
N GLU A 313 41.35 -21.21 10.20
CA GLU A 313 41.71 -20.55 11.44
C GLU A 313 42.66 -19.37 11.17
N VAL A 314 42.36 -18.24 11.79
CA VAL A 314 43.09 -16.98 11.65
C VAL A 314 43.37 -16.46 13.05
N GLU A 315 44.62 -16.04 13.31
CA GLU A 315 45.01 -15.45 14.60
C GLU A 315 45.44 -14.00 14.39
N VAL A 316 44.66 -13.08 14.94
CA VAL A 316 44.87 -11.64 14.80
C VAL A 316 45.04 -11.04 16.19
N ASP A 317 46.20 -10.46 16.48
CA ASP A 317 46.55 -9.88 17.79
C ASP A 317 46.29 -10.83 18.99
N GLY A 318 46.60 -12.13 18.81
CA GLY A 318 46.39 -13.17 19.82
C GLY A 318 44.94 -13.63 19.98
N VAL A 319 44.02 -13.10 19.16
CA VAL A 319 42.63 -13.56 19.10
C VAL A 319 42.48 -14.54 17.94
N VAL A 320 42.12 -15.78 18.28
CA VAL A 320 41.85 -16.84 17.30
C VAL A 320 40.40 -16.75 16.85
N ALA A 321 40.19 -16.66 15.54
CA ALA A 321 38.89 -16.70 14.89
C ALA A 321 38.85 -17.82 13.85
N LYS A 322 37.68 -18.42 13.67
CA LYS A 322 37.45 -19.50 12.71
C LYS A 322 36.38 -19.06 11.73
N TYR A 323 36.61 -19.30 10.46
CA TYR A 323 35.69 -18.93 9.39
C TYR A 323 35.39 -20.13 8.51
N LEU A 324 34.15 -20.19 8.06
CA LEU A 324 33.73 -21.12 7.03
C LEU A 324 34.38 -20.73 5.68
N PRO A 325 34.76 -21.69 4.82
CA PRO A 325 35.18 -21.40 3.45
C PRO A 325 34.18 -20.56 2.65
N GLU A 326 32.88 -20.72 2.95
CA GLU A 326 31.77 -19.96 2.41
C GLU A 326 31.80 -18.49 2.86
N GLU A 327 32.15 -18.21 4.12
CA GLU A 327 32.28 -16.85 4.65
C GLU A 327 33.46 -16.12 3.99
N VAL A 328 34.59 -16.81 3.84
CA VAL A 328 35.76 -16.29 3.09
C VAL A 328 35.36 -15.95 1.66
N SER A 329 34.64 -16.85 1.00
CA SER A 329 34.17 -16.64 -0.38
C SER A 329 33.12 -15.53 -0.47
N ALA A 330 32.29 -15.35 0.55
CA ALA A 330 31.32 -14.26 0.64
C ALA A 330 32.01 -12.88 0.71
N HIS A 331 33.18 -12.77 1.35
CA HIS A 331 33.98 -11.55 1.31
C HIS A 331 34.45 -11.21 -0.11
N VAL A 332 34.86 -12.22 -0.89
CA VAL A 332 35.23 -12.05 -2.31
C VAL A 332 34.03 -11.63 -3.14
N LEU A 333 32.88 -12.30 -2.98
CA LEU A 333 31.63 -11.94 -3.67
C LEU A 333 31.16 -10.53 -3.32
N ARG A 334 31.28 -10.11 -2.06
CA ARG A 334 30.97 -8.75 -1.63
C ARG A 334 31.86 -7.73 -2.32
N LYS A 335 33.16 -8.01 -2.45
CA LYS A 335 34.09 -7.13 -3.21
C LYS A 335 33.68 -7.03 -4.68
N MET A 336 33.25 -8.14 -5.31
CA MET A 336 32.80 -8.13 -6.71
C MET A 336 31.51 -7.32 -6.88
N LYS A 337 30.58 -7.45 -5.93
CA LYS A 337 29.39 -6.62 -5.85
C LYS A 337 29.74 -5.14 -5.70
N GLU A 338 30.63 -4.78 -4.78
CA GLU A 338 31.07 -3.38 -4.57
C GLU A 338 31.66 -2.78 -5.86
N VAL A 339 32.49 -3.54 -6.60
CA VAL A 339 33.02 -3.10 -7.90
C VAL A 339 31.90 -2.82 -8.92
N ALA A 340 30.87 -3.66 -8.96
CA ALA A 340 29.74 -3.45 -9.85
C ALA A 340 28.86 -2.25 -9.43
N GLU A 341 28.58 -2.12 -8.14
CA GLU A 341 27.80 -1.01 -7.57
C GLU A 341 28.51 0.34 -7.80
N GLU A 342 29.83 0.39 -7.63
CA GLU A 342 30.64 1.58 -7.94
C GLU A 342 30.53 1.96 -9.43
N ARG A 343 30.53 0.97 -10.33
CA ARG A 343 30.48 1.22 -11.78
C ARG A 343 29.08 1.61 -12.29
N LEU A 344 28.03 1.05 -11.70
CA LEU A 344 26.63 1.21 -12.10
C LEU A 344 25.90 2.33 -11.35
N GLY A 345 26.36 2.70 -10.15
CA GLY A 345 25.83 3.80 -9.35
C GLY A 345 24.56 3.49 -8.54
N TYR A 346 24.21 2.21 -8.37
CA TYR A 346 23.07 1.76 -7.57
C TYR A 346 23.33 0.38 -6.96
N ALA A 347 22.54 0.01 -5.95
CA ALA A 347 22.69 -1.24 -5.23
C ALA A 347 22.31 -2.46 -6.08
N ILE A 348 23.14 -3.51 -6.05
CA ILE A 348 22.91 -4.77 -6.76
C ILE A 348 22.35 -5.82 -5.79
N GLN A 349 21.25 -6.46 -6.18
CA GLN A 349 20.57 -7.49 -5.38
C GLN A 349 20.66 -8.89 -6.00
N ASN A 350 20.84 -8.99 -7.32
CA ASN A 350 20.79 -10.24 -8.06
C ASN A 350 22.16 -10.56 -8.68
N ALA A 351 22.57 -11.83 -8.63
CA ALA A 351 23.80 -12.28 -9.28
C ALA A 351 23.66 -13.72 -9.80
N VAL A 352 24.39 -14.03 -10.87
CA VAL A 352 24.67 -15.38 -11.33
C VAL A 352 26.14 -15.68 -11.01
N ILE A 353 26.41 -16.75 -10.27
CA ILE A 353 27.76 -17.08 -9.78
C ILE A 353 28.22 -18.39 -10.42
N THR A 354 29.46 -18.44 -10.90
CA THR A 354 30.02 -19.64 -11.54
C THR A 354 30.48 -20.69 -10.52
N VAL A 355 30.26 -21.95 -10.86
CA VAL A 355 30.89 -23.11 -10.20
C VAL A 355 31.51 -24.03 -11.26
N PRO A 356 32.58 -24.77 -10.94
CA PRO A 356 33.11 -25.81 -11.82
C PRO A 356 32.04 -26.87 -12.10
N ALA A 357 32.02 -27.42 -13.32
CA ALA A 357 31.02 -28.42 -13.72
C ALA A 357 31.07 -29.73 -12.90
N TYR A 358 32.18 -29.98 -12.20
CA TYR A 358 32.37 -31.16 -11.34
C TYR A 358 32.02 -30.91 -9.86
N PHE A 359 31.53 -29.72 -9.49
CA PHE A 359 30.99 -29.50 -8.15
C PHE A 359 29.79 -30.43 -7.93
N ASN A 360 29.68 -30.95 -6.71
CA ASN A 360 28.53 -31.74 -6.28
C ASN A 360 27.55 -30.84 -5.51
N ASP A 361 26.45 -31.41 -5.02
CA ASP A 361 25.39 -30.67 -4.32
C ASP A 361 25.77 -30.21 -2.90
N ALA A 362 26.93 -30.60 -2.39
CA ALA A 362 27.33 -30.44 -0.98
C ALA A 362 27.94 -29.06 -0.66
#